data_AF-A0A3M1G7J4-F1
#
_entry.id   AF-A0A3M1G7J4-F1
#
_cell.length_a   1.000
_cell.length_b   1.000
_cell.length_c   1.000
_cell.angle_alpha   90.00
_cell.angle_beta   90.00
_cell.angle_gamma   90.00
#
_symmetry.space_group_name_H-M   'P 1'
#
loop_
_entity.id
_entity.type
_entity.pdbx_description
1 polymer ?
#
loop_
_entity_poly.entity_id
_entity_poly.type
_entity_poly.pdbx_seq_one_letter_code
_entity_poly.pdbx_strand_id
1 'polypeptide(L)'
;MTLTGQLLIKHDICAQHYPALGAVKALLADSNYCVSDLEVAIRGPNAEPPTRGPEFLHVATPDILHCVRELGFHALSLALSLIHISEP
;
A
#
# COMPACT_ATOMS: atom_id res chain seq x y z
N MET A 1 3.80 16.14 7.31
CA MET A 1 2.81 15.11 6.95
C MET A 1 2.73 15.07 5.43
N THR A 2 2.83 13.88 4.85
CA THR A 2 2.77 13.68 3.39
C THR A 2 1.53 12.87 3.04
N LEU A 3 0.78 13.38 2.07
CA LEU A 3 -0.39 12.75 1.48
C LEU A 3 0.00 12.36 0.07
N THR A 4 0.12 11.07 -0.18
CA THR A 4 0.24 10.55 -1.54
C THR A 4 -1.16 10.23 -2.06
N GLY A 5 -1.32 10.27 -3.38
CA GLY A 5 -2.59 9.91 -4.00
C GLY A 5 -2.83 8.40 -3.92
N GLN A 6 -2.84 7.75 -5.08
CA GLN A 6 -3.16 6.34 -5.18
C GLN A 6 -1.93 5.45 -5.07
N LEU A 7 -2.05 4.38 -4.29
CA LEU A 7 -1.09 3.30 -4.15
C LEU A 7 -1.66 2.03 -4.80
N LEU A 8 -1.20 1.72 -6.02
CA LEU A 8 -1.60 0.55 -6.82
C LEU A 8 -0.58 -0.60 -6.70
N ILE A 9 -0.18 -0.96 -5.49
CA ILE A 9 0.85 -1.99 -5.26
C ILE A 9 0.23 -3.40 -5.21
N LYS A 10 0.66 -4.28 -6.12
CA LYS A 10 0.20 -5.68 -6.21
C LYS A 10 1.28 -6.71 -5.87
N HIS A 11 2.53 -6.26 -5.89
CA HIS A 11 3.71 -7.10 -5.76
C HIS A 11 4.62 -6.51 -4.71
N ASP A 12 5.36 -7.36 -4.01
CA ASP A 12 6.48 -6.92 -3.19
C ASP A 12 7.59 -6.39 -4.10
N ILE A 13 7.63 -5.07 -4.24
CA ILE A 13 8.68 -4.35 -4.96
C ILE A 13 9.87 -4.06 -4.05
N CYS A 14 9.73 -4.23 -2.73
CA CYS A 14 10.79 -3.98 -1.75
C CYS A 14 11.84 -5.08 -1.78
N ALA A 15 11.45 -6.31 -2.15
CA ALA A 15 12.38 -7.39 -2.49
C ALA A 15 13.23 -7.09 -3.75
N GLN A 16 12.86 -6.10 -4.56
CA GLN A 16 13.56 -5.77 -5.81
C GLN A 16 14.58 -4.65 -5.59
N HIS A 17 15.80 -4.85 -6.10
CA HIS A 17 16.86 -3.84 -6.02
C HIS A 17 16.82 -2.96 -7.27
N TYR A 18 16.19 -1.79 -7.19
CA TYR A 18 16.32 -0.76 -8.22
C TYR A 18 16.55 0.63 -7.62
N PRO A 19 17.50 1.43 -8.15
CA PRO A 19 17.92 2.70 -7.54
C PRO A 19 16.81 3.72 -7.30
N ALA A 20 15.81 3.77 -8.20
CA ALA A 20 14.70 4.71 -8.07
C ALA A 20 13.84 4.46 -6.82
N LEU A 21 13.78 3.23 -6.32
CA LEU A 21 13.03 2.91 -5.09
C LEU A 21 13.65 3.58 -3.86
N GLY A 22 14.99 3.63 -3.79
CA GLY A 22 15.70 4.30 -2.70
C GLY A 22 15.37 5.78 -2.60
N ALA A 23 15.20 6.46 -3.75
CA ALA A 23 14.80 7.87 -3.78
C ALA A 23 13.37 8.08 -3.25
N VAL A 24 12.44 7.17 -3.58
CA VAL A 24 11.06 7.21 -3.05
C VAL A 24 11.06 7.00 -1.53
N LYS A 25 11.80 6.01 -1.03
CA LYS A 25 11.93 5.75 0.41
C LYS A 25 12.51 6.96 1.14
N ALA A 26 13.54 7.60 0.58
CA ALA A 26 14.13 8.80 1.17
C ALA A 26 13.14 9.98 1.22
N LEU A 27 12.35 10.17 0.17
CA LEU A 27 11.31 11.22 0.13
C LEU A 27 10.25 11.00 1.22
N LEU A 28 9.79 9.76 1.39
CA LEU A 28 8.77 9.41 2.38
C LEU A 28 9.32 9.47 3.81
N ALA A 29 10.60 9.12 4.01
CA ALA A 29 11.25 9.14 5.32
C ALA A 29 11.43 10.55 5.91
N ASP A 30 11.46 11.60 5.07
CA ASP A 30 11.54 13.01 5.52
C ASP A 30 10.23 13.48 6.20
N SER A 31 9.17 12.68 6.12
CA SER A 31 7.85 13.01 6.65
C SER A 31 7.54 12.30 7.95
N ASN A 32 7.09 13.03 8.97
CA ASN A 32 6.66 12.45 10.26
C ASN A 32 5.46 11.48 10.16
N TYR A 33 4.70 11.54 9.07
CA TYR A 33 3.52 10.72 8.86
C TYR A 33 3.15 10.72 7.37
N CYS A 34 2.97 9.54 6.79
CA CYS A 34 2.64 9.34 5.38
C CYS A 34 1.36 8.53 5.24
N VAL A 35 0.43 9.03 4.42
CA VAL A 35 -0.86 8.38 4.13
C VAL A 35 -1.02 8.25 2.62
N SER A 36 -1.55 7.10 2.18
CA SER A 36 -1.95 6.89 0.78
C SER A 36 -3.30 6.22 0.68
N ASP A 37 -3.95 6.41 -0.47
CA ASP A 37 -5.14 5.66 -0.84
C ASP A 37 -4.78 4.33 -1.51
N LEU A 38 -5.07 3.21 -0.84
CA LEU A 38 -4.81 1.88 -1.37
C LEU A 38 -5.95 1.44 -2.28
N GLU A 39 -5.65 1.35 -3.58
CA GLU A 39 -6.62 1.05 -4.65
C GLU A 39 -6.53 -0.43 -5.11
N VAL A 40 -6.14 -1.30 -4.18
CA VAL A 40 -5.98 -2.73 -4.38
C VAL A 40 -6.77 -3.48 -3.31
N ALA A 41 -7.54 -4.48 -3.74
CA ALA A 41 -8.19 -5.39 -2.81
C ALA A 41 -7.15 -6.34 -2.20
N ILE A 42 -7.17 -6.49 -0.87
CA ILE A 42 -6.34 -7.46 -0.17
C ILE A 42 -7.12 -8.76 0.00
N ARG A 43 -6.61 -9.86 -0.55
CA ARG A 43 -7.20 -11.19 -0.36
C ARG A 43 -7.12 -11.58 1.11
N GLY A 44 -8.22 -12.08 1.65
CA GLY A 44 -8.30 -12.58 3.02
C GLY A 44 -9.48 -13.53 3.21
N PRO A 45 -9.53 -14.24 4.35
CA PRO A 45 -10.58 -15.22 4.64
C PRO A 45 -11.98 -14.60 4.69
N ASN A 46 -12.08 -13.30 4.98
CA ASN A 46 -13.35 -12.55 5.05
C ASN A 46 -13.57 -11.64 3.83
N ALA A 47 -12.82 -11.82 2.74
CA ALA A 47 -12.99 -11.00 1.55
C ALA A 47 -14.27 -11.41 0.81
N GLU A 48 -15.17 -10.45 0.62
CA GLU A 48 -16.37 -10.64 -0.18
C GLU A 48 -16.05 -10.66 -1.68
N PRO A 49 -16.95 -11.23 -2.52
CA PRO A 49 -16.79 -11.18 -3.96
C PRO A 49 -16.63 -9.74 -4.47
N PRO A 50 -15.76 -9.51 -5.46
CA PRO A 50 -15.53 -8.18 -5.98
C PRO A 50 -16.77 -7.63 -6.68
N THR A 51 -17.00 -6.32 -6.51
CA THR A 51 -18.11 -5.59 -7.15
C THR A 51 -17.80 -5.16 -8.58
N ARG A 52 -16.54 -5.28 -9.02
CA ARG A 52 -16.05 -4.99 -10.38
C ARG A 52 -15.51 -6.28 -11.03
N GLY A 53 -15.57 -6.34 -12.35
CA GLY A 53 -15.02 -7.43 -13.14
C GLY A 53 -13.50 -7.60 -12.94
N PRO A 54 -12.96 -8.81 -13.15
CA PRO A 54 -11.54 -9.13 -12.93
C PRO A 54 -10.57 -8.28 -13.75
N GLU A 55 -11.01 -7.73 -14.88
CA GLU A 55 -10.25 -6.83 -15.73
C GLU A 55 -9.94 -5.47 -15.07
N PHE A 56 -10.74 -5.05 -14.08
CA PHE A 56 -10.55 -3.81 -13.31
C PHE A 56 -10.17 -4.06 -11.86
N LEU A 57 -10.21 -5.31 -11.40
CA LEU A 57 -9.92 -5.64 -10.02
C LEU A 57 -8.44 -5.99 -9.85
N HIS A 58 -7.73 -5.11 -9.17
CA HIS A 58 -6.37 -5.40 -8.72
C HIS A 58 -6.42 -6.06 -7.34
N VAL A 59 -5.94 -7.31 -7.26
CA VAL A 59 -5.93 -8.08 -6.02
C VAL A 59 -4.50 -8.44 -5.63
N ALA A 60 -4.15 -8.22 -4.37
CA ALA A 60 -2.87 -8.59 -3.77
C ALA A 60 -3.04 -9.54 -2.59
N THR A 61 -1.95 -10.18 -2.19
CA THR A 61 -1.88 -10.90 -0.90
C THR A 61 -1.59 -9.91 0.23
N PRO A 62 -1.90 -10.25 1.49
CA PRO A 62 -1.59 -9.39 2.64
C PRO A 62 -0.10 -9.03 2.76
N ASP A 63 0.79 -9.84 2.20
CA ASP A 63 2.25 -9.65 2.29
C ASP A 63 2.72 -8.29 1.74
N ILE A 64 1.99 -7.71 0.79
CA ILE A 64 2.31 -6.38 0.24
C ILE A 64 2.32 -5.30 1.32
N LEU A 65 1.55 -5.46 2.41
CA LEU A 65 1.48 -4.48 3.50
C LEU A 65 2.82 -4.32 4.21
N HIS A 66 3.66 -5.36 4.23
CA HIS A 66 5.02 -5.25 4.74
C HIS A 66 5.87 -4.33 3.86
N CYS A 67 5.79 -4.48 2.54
CA CYS A 67 6.48 -3.58 1.62
C CYS A 67 5.94 -2.16 1.71
N VAL A 68 4.62 -1.96 1.79
CA VAL A 68 4.00 -0.64 1.97
C VAL A 68 4.52 0.06 3.23
N ARG A 69 4.65 -0.69 4.32
CA ARG A 69 5.27 -0.17 5.54
C ARG A 69 6.74 0.17 5.32
N GLU A 70 7.50 -0.71 4.67
CA GLU A 70 8.92 -0.51 4.39
C GLU A 70 9.17 0.72 3.50
N LEU A 71 8.23 1.05 2.62
CA LEU A 71 8.26 2.29 1.83
C LEU A 71 8.11 3.55 2.69
N GLY A 72 7.53 3.43 3.89
CA GLY A 72 7.36 4.54 4.85
C GLY A 72 5.92 5.00 5.05
N PHE A 73 4.92 4.24 4.59
CA PHE A 73 3.51 4.56 4.84
C PHE A 73 3.07 4.17 6.24
N HIS A 74 2.33 5.06 6.90
CA HIS A 74 1.87 4.92 8.29
C HIS A 74 0.37 4.59 8.38
N ALA A 75 -0.40 4.99 7.38
CA ALA A 75 -1.80 4.65 7.26
C ALA A 75 -2.23 4.55 5.80
N LEU A 76 -3.29 3.78 5.57
CA LEU A 76 -3.88 3.58 4.26
C LEU A 76 -5.35 3.95 4.33
N SER A 77 -5.78 4.88 3.46
CA SER A 77 -7.20 5.02 3.17
C SER A 77 -7.61 3.92 2.20
N LEU A 78 -8.83 3.47 2.39
CA LEU A 78 -9.61 2.64 1.51
C LEU A 78 -10.89 3.43 1.20
N ALA A 79 -11.59 3.05 0.14
CA ALA A 79 -12.79 3.75 -0.34
C ALA A 79 -13.81 4.15 0.76
N LEU A 80 -13.86 3.45 1.91
CA LEU A 80 -14.74 3.77 3.04
C LEU A 80 -14.07 3.71 4.44
N SER A 81 -12.75 3.51 4.57
CA SER A 81 -12.10 3.34 5.89
C SER A 81 -10.61 3.68 5.89
N LEU A 82 -10.09 4.09 7.04
CA LEU A 82 -8.65 4.32 7.26
C LEU A 82 -8.11 3.20 8.15
N ILE A 83 -7.03 2.55 7.72
CA ILE A 83 -6.34 1.52 8.49
C ILE A 83 -4.96 2.04 8.88
N HIS A 84 -4.65 2.00 10.18
CA HIS A 84 -3.31 2.31 10.69
C HIS A 84 -2.40 1.09 10.56
N ILE A 85 -1.17 1.30 10.10
CA ILE A 85 -0.16 0.25 9.99
C ILE A 85 0.71 0.30 11.25
N SER A 86 0.49 -0.63 12.18
CA SER A 86 1.21 -0.68 13.45
C SER A 86 2.63 -1.26 13.33
N GLU A 87 3.49 -0.93 14.30
CA GLU A 87 4.77 -1.63 14.51
C GLU A 87 4.57 -3.06 15.05
N PRO A 88 5.52 -4.01 14.87
CA PRO A 88 5.35 -5.36 15.39
C PRO A 88 5.43 -5.38 16.92
#